data_AF-A0A934R5E9-F1
#
_entry.id   AF-A0A934R5E9-F1
#
_cell.length_a   1.000
_cell.length_b   1.000
_cell.length_c   1.000
_cell.angle_alpha   90.00
_cell.angle_beta   90.00
_cell.angle_gamma   90.00
#
_symmetry.space_group_name_H-M   'P 1'
#
loop_
_entity.id
_entity.type
_entity.pdbx_description
1 polymer ?
#
loop_
_entity_poly.entity_id
_entity_poly.type
_entity_poly.pdbx_seq_one_letter_code
_entity_poly.pdbx_strand_id
1 'polypeptide(L)'
;MKTITLVRLAIYASLLIGPVHAAGPAGKRFGGFAAKQTFSFRVQDRQAFESKGSATVQTFQIPTGVPKFGIGQKVKFTIGKNGQLQGPGFSLPLEQGNNGYNQYLTQATPKNPTPDTALLTKTSSGKARQVALYFFHGKKPGSRHSVTYLLK
;
A
#
# COMPACT_ATOMS: atom_id res chain seq x y z
N MET A 1 11.61 -20.37 -74.11
CA MET A 1 11.61 -21.09 -72.81
C MET A 1 11.65 -20.05 -71.70
N LYS A 2 10.55 -19.85 -70.96
CA LYS A 2 10.52 -19.06 -69.73
C LYS A 2 9.59 -19.78 -68.75
N THR A 3 10.18 -20.38 -67.74
CA THR A 3 9.52 -21.20 -66.72
C THR A 3 8.87 -20.28 -65.70
N ILE A 4 7.56 -20.43 -65.47
CA ILE A 4 6.81 -19.68 -64.46
C ILE A 4 6.74 -20.55 -63.20
N THR A 5 7.36 -20.08 -62.11
CA THR A 5 7.37 -20.77 -60.82
C THR A 5 6.21 -20.26 -59.96
N LEU A 6 5.21 -21.11 -59.72
CA LEU A 6 4.10 -20.86 -58.80
C LEU A 6 4.57 -21.00 -57.34
N VAL A 7 4.54 -19.91 -56.58
CA VAL A 7 4.73 -19.93 -55.12
C VAL A 7 3.37 -20.24 -54.46
N ARG A 8 3.27 -21.38 -53.77
CA ARG A 8 2.09 -21.73 -52.97
C ARG A 8 2.24 -21.14 -51.56
N LEU A 9 1.38 -20.19 -51.21
CA LEU A 9 1.25 -19.64 -49.86
C LEU A 9 0.32 -20.54 -49.03
N ALA A 10 0.88 -21.29 -48.08
CA ALA A 10 0.09 -22.04 -47.10
C ALA A 10 -0.10 -21.18 -45.85
N ILE A 11 -1.33 -20.70 -45.62
CA ILE A 11 -1.71 -19.95 -44.42
C ILE A 11 -2.06 -20.96 -43.33
N TYR A 12 -1.16 -21.14 -42.36
CA TYR A 12 -1.45 -21.88 -41.13
C TYR A 12 -2.22 -20.97 -40.17
N ALA A 13 -3.53 -21.17 -40.07
CA ALA A 13 -4.37 -20.56 -39.04
C ALA A 13 -4.24 -21.36 -37.73
N SER A 14 -3.28 -20.98 -36.90
CA SER A 14 -3.15 -21.51 -35.54
C SER A 14 -4.23 -20.89 -34.64
N LEU A 15 -5.36 -21.57 -34.44
CA LEU A 15 -6.28 -21.23 -33.35
C LEU A 15 -5.58 -21.47 -32.01
N LEU A 16 -5.06 -20.41 -31.41
CA LEU A 16 -4.64 -20.39 -30.01
C LEU A 16 -5.90 -20.42 -29.13
N ILE A 17 -6.40 -21.62 -28.83
CA ILE A 17 -7.35 -21.84 -27.74
C ILE A 17 -6.55 -21.75 -26.44
N GLY A 18 -6.32 -20.52 -25.97
CA GLY A 18 -5.75 -20.29 -24.66
C GLY A 18 -6.70 -20.78 -23.56
N PRO A 19 -6.18 -21.30 -22.43
CA PRO A 19 -7.01 -21.75 -21.32
C PRO A 19 -7.79 -20.57 -20.76
N VAL A 20 -9.11 -20.59 -20.97
CA VAL A 20 -10.07 -19.71 -20.29
C VAL A 20 -10.00 -20.07 -18.81
N HIS A 21 -9.20 -19.32 -18.05
CA HIS A 21 -9.22 -19.41 -16.60
C HIS A 21 -10.56 -18.86 -16.17
N ALA A 22 -11.51 -19.75 -15.87
CA ALA A 22 -12.77 -19.40 -15.25
C ALA A 22 -12.46 -18.56 -14.00
N ALA A 23 -12.86 -17.29 -14.02
CA ALA A 23 -12.74 -16.44 -12.85
C ALA A 23 -13.58 -17.07 -11.74
N GLY A 24 -12.92 -17.60 -10.72
CA GLY A 24 -13.58 -18.09 -9.52
C GLY A 24 -14.45 -16.98 -8.90
N PRO A 25 -15.37 -17.34 -7.98
CA PRO A 25 -16.28 -16.37 -7.36
C PRO A 25 -15.50 -15.16 -6.86
N ALA A 26 -15.93 -13.97 -7.26
CA ALA A 26 -15.28 -12.72 -6.92
C ALA A 26 -15.30 -12.54 -5.39
N GLY A 27 -14.24 -12.99 -4.73
CA GLY A 27 -14.10 -12.88 -3.28
C GLY A 27 -14.20 -11.41 -2.85
N LYS A 28 -14.68 -11.19 -1.61
CA LYS A 28 -14.86 -9.84 -1.04
C LYS A 28 -13.60 -8.99 -1.25
N ARG A 29 -13.79 -7.82 -1.87
CA ARG A 29 -12.74 -6.83 -2.11
C ARG A 29 -12.86 -5.67 -1.13
N PHE A 30 -11.72 -5.08 -0.79
CA PHE A 30 -11.60 -3.96 0.14
C PHE A 30 -10.79 -2.85 -0.53
N GLY A 31 -11.45 -1.73 -0.85
CA GLY A 31 -10.82 -0.62 -1.56
C GLY A 31 -10.14 -1.07 -2.86
N GLY A 32 -10.76 -2.00 -3.59
CA GLY A 32 -10.23 -2.54 -4.84
C GLY A 32 -9.17 -3.64 -4.70
N PHE A 33 -8.87 -4.16 -3.51
CA PHE A 33 -7.94 -5.27 -3.31
C PHE A 33 -8.62 -6.50 -2.73
N ALA A 34 -8.14 -7.71 -3.07
CA ALA A 34 -8.65 -8.93 -2.48
C ALA A 34 -8.14 -9.12 -1.03
N ALA A 35 -8.92 -9.80 -0.20
CA ALA A 35 -8.42 -10.27 1.10
C ALA A 35 -7.14 -11.12 0.91
N LYS A 36 -6.19 -10.98 1.83
CA LYS A 36 -4.85 -11.59 1.83
C LYS A 36 -3.95 -11.15 0.66
N GLN A 37 -4.38 -10.22 -0.18
CA GLN A 37 -3.51 -9.67 -1.22
C GLN A 37 -2.30 -9.01 -0.57
N THR A 38 -1.11 -9.27 -1.12
CA THR A 38 0.15 -8.72 -0.62
C THR A 38 0.83 -7.85 -1.66
N PHE A 39 1.60 -6.88 -1.17
CA PHE A 39 2.49 -6.05 -1.97
C PHE A 39 3.68 -5.63 -1.12
N SER A 40 4.74 -5.11 -1.74
CA SER A 40 5.93 -4.69 -1.02
C SER A 40 6.52 -3.44 -1.65
N PHE A 41 6.95 -2.52 -0.80
CA PHE A 41 7.51 -1.23 -1.20
C PHE A 41 8.80 -0.99 -0.43
N ARG A 42 9.72 -0.20 -1.00
CA ARG A 42 10.91 0.26 -0.29
C ARG A 42 10.65 1.62 0.34
N VAL A 43 11.13 1.81 1.57
CA VAL A 43 11.11 3.12 2.21
C VAL A 43 12.01 4.07 1.43
N GLN A 44 11.42 5.17 0.96
CA GLN A 44 12.11 6.23 0.22
C GLN A 44 12.42 7.41 1.13
N ASP A 45 11.50 7.75 2.01
CA ASP A 45 11.65 8.82 2.98
C ASP A 45 11.14 8.40 4.36
N ARG A 46 11.77 8.97 5.38
CA ARG A 46 11.43 8.80 6.78
C ARG A 46 11.69 10.11 7.51
N GLN A 47 10.64 10.62 8.15
CA GLN A 47 10.72 11.80 8.98
C GLN A 47 10.16 11.49 10.36
N ALA A 48 10.78 12.04 11.39
CA ALA A 48 10.26 11.99 12.75
C ALA A 48 10.34 13.39 13.36
N PHE A 49 9.26 13.80 14.01
CA PHE A 49 9.13 15.10 14.63
C PHE A 49 8.61 14.95 16.05
N GLU A 50 9.08 15.84 16.91
CA GLU A 50 8.56 16.03 18.24
C GLU A 50 8.03 17.46 18.34
N SER A 51 6.74 17.60 18.62
CA SER A 51 6.12 18.87 18.93
C SER A 51 5.97 19.03 20.45
N LYS A 52 6.26 20.23 20.95
CA LYS A 52 6.03 20.67 22.34
C LYS A 52 5.41 22.07 22.32
N GLY A 53 4.13 22.19 22.66
CA GLY A 53 3.40 23.45 22.48
C GLY A 53 3.36 23.86 21.00
N SER A 54 3.75 25.10 20.69
CA SER A 54 3.85 25.62 19.32
C SER A 54 5.16 25.27 18.60
N ALA A 55 6.15 24.73 19.31
CA ALA A 55 7.43 24.35 18.72
C ALA A 55 7.37 22.94 18.12
N THR A 56 7.87 22.78 16.89
CA THR A 56 8.10 21.47 16.26
C THR A 56 9.59 21.33 15.98
N VAL A 57 10.19 20.27 16.52
CA VAL A 57 11.60 19.95 16.34
C VAL A 57 11.70 18.62 15.61
N GLN A 58 12.46 18.59 14.51
CA GLN A 58 12.79 17.33 13.85
C GLN A 58 13.67 16.49 14.78
N THR A 59 13.29 15.23 14.98
CA THR A 59 14.03 14.29 15.83
C THR A 59 14.34 13.02 15.05
N PHE A 60 15.46 12.37 15.35
CA PHE A 60 15.80 11.07 14.78
C PHE A 60 15.29 9.89 15.62
N GLN A 61 14.74 10.17 16.81
CA GLN A 61 14.27 9.13 17.71
C GLN A 61 12.83 8.73 17.39
N ILE A 62 12.66 7.49 16.94
CA ILE A 62 11.34 6.87 16.74
C ILE A 62 10.82 6.37 18.11
N PRO A 63 9.62 6.80 18.56
CA PRO A 63 9.07 6.39 19.84
C PRO A 63 8.76 4.89 19.89
N THR A 64 8.77 4.32 21.10
CA THR A 64 8.36 2.93 21.34
C THR A 64 6.94 2.69 20.86
N GLY A 65 6.70 1.54 20.24
CA GLY A 65 5.40 1.17 19.66
C GLY A 65 5.23 1.58 18.20
N VAL A 66 6.08 2.48 17.68
CA VAL A 66 6.10 2.81 16.26
C VAL A 66 7.09 1.90 15.52
N PRO A 67 6.70 1.29 14.38
CA PRO A 67 7.61 0.51 13.56
C PRO A 67 8.84 1.34 13.16
N LYS A 68 10.03 0.74 13.24
CA LYS A 68 11.32 1.40 12.96
C LYS A 68 11.85 0.99 11.59
N PHE A 69 11.30 1.56 10.53
CA PHE A 69 11.78 1.24 9.19
C PHE A 69 13.02 2.08 8.82
N GLY A 70 14.00 1.45 8.19
CA GLY A 70 15.17 2.12 7.60
C GLY A 70 14.88 2.60 6.17
N ILE A 71 15.55 3.68 5.74
CA ILE A 71 15.56 4.06 4.31
C ILE A 71 16.08 2.88 3.48
N GLY A 72 15.44 2.61 2.34
CA GLY A 72 15.75 1.47 1.46
C GLY A 72 15.16 0.12 1.91
N GLN A 73 14.68 0.01 3.15
CA GLN A 73 14.10 -1.23 3.66
C GLN A 73 12.86 -1.62 2.86
N LYS A 74 12.79 -2.87 2.42
CA LYS A 74 11.59 -3.45 1.80
C LYS A 74 10.60 -3.82 2.90
N VAL A 75 9.40 -3.23 2.84
CA VAL A 75 8.29 -3.50 3.76
C VAL A 75 7.18 -4.23 3.01
N LYS A 76 6.73 -5.36 3.56
CA LYS A 76 5.62 -6.15 3.02
C LYS A 76 4.32 -5.73 3.70
N PHE A 77 3.29 -5.56 2.90
CA PHE A 77 1.94 -5.26 3.34
C PHE A 77 0.98 -6.38 2.94
N THR A 78 -0.08 -6.55 3.73
CA THR A 78 -1.16 -7.50 3.46
C THR A 78 -2.51 -6.84 3.70
N ILE A 79 -3.46 -7.06 2.80
CA ILE A 79 -4.86 -6.72 3.06
C ILE A 79 -5.44 -7.83 3.94
N GLY A 80 -5.79 -7.50 5.18
CA GLY A 80 -6.35 -8.46 6.12
C GLY A 80 -7.76 -8.91 5.73
N LYS A 81 -8.28 -9.91 6.45
CA LYS A 81 -9.58 -10.52 6.16
C LYS A 81 -10.76 -9.54 6.21
N ASN A 82 -10.63 -8.45 6.97
CA ASN A 82 -11.65 -7.42 7.16
C ASN A 82 -11.29 -6.12 6.42
N GLY A 83 -10.31 -6.17 5.50
CA GLY A 83 -9.90 -5.02 4.69
C GLY A 83 -8.82 -4.14 5.28
N GLN A 84 -8.36 -4.41 6.50
CA GLN A 84 -7.29 -3.66 7.13
C GLN A 84 -5.97 -3.74 6.34
N LEU A 85 -5.18 -2.67 6.31
CA LEU A 85 -3.80 -2.68 5.85
C LEU A 85 -2.89 -3.15 6.98
N GLN A 86 -2.23 -4.29 6.79
CA GLN A 86 -1.33 -4.89 7.77
C GLN A 86 0.12 -4.76 7.32
N GLY A 87 1.00 -4.40 8.24
CA GLY A 87 2.45 -4.40 8.04
C GLY A 87 3.18 -4.77 9.34
N PRO A 88 4.52 -4.79 9.36
CA PRO A 88 5.27 -5.15 10.55
C PRO A 88 4.99 -4.15 11.68
N GLY A 89 4.36 -4.62 12.76
CA GLY A 89 4.07 -3.82 13.95
C GLY A 89 2.81 -2.95 13.86
N PHE A 90 1.96 -3.07 12.83
CA PHE A 90 0.70 -2.32 12.77
C PHE A 90 -0.39 -3.01 11.94
N SER A 91 -1.64 -2.62 12.19
CA SER A 91 -2.81 -3.05 11.44
C SER A 91 -3.85 -1.93 11.45
N LEU A 92 -4.06 -1.27 10.32
CA LEU A 92 -4.95 -0.10 10.19
C LEU A 92 -6.22 -0.48 9.42
N PRO A 93 -7.43 -0.32 9.99
CA PRO A 93 -8.67 -0.64 9.29
C PRO A 93 -8.89 0.28 8.09
N LEU A 94 -9.55 -0.23 7.06
CA LEU A 94 -9.94 0.58 5.90
C LEU A 94 -11.07 1.51 6.31
N GLU A 95 -10.88 2.80 6.12
CA GLU A 95 -11.91 3.81 6.37
C GLU A 95 -12.61 4.20 5.06
N GLN A 96 -11.83 4.54 4.05
CA GLN A 96 -12.35 5.00 2.76
C GLN A 96 -11.51 4.43 1.62
N GLY A 97 -12.15 4.15 0.49
CA GLY A 97 -11.45 3.78 -0.74
C GLY A 97 -12.19 4.25 -1.98
N ASN A 98 -11.44 4.68 -2.98
CA ASN A 98 -11.93 4.98 -4.33
C ASN A 98 -10.95 4.43 -5.36
N ASN A 99 -11.10 4.72 -6.65
CA ASN A 99 -10.20 4.16 -7.68
C ASN A 99 -8.74 4.62 -7.55
N GLY A 100 -8.48 5.82 -7.01
CA GLY A 100 -7.14 6.40 -6.89
C GLY A 100 -6.40 6.05 -5.60
N TYR A 101 -7.10 5.87 -4.48
CA TYR A 101 -6.47 5.57 -3.19
C TYR A 101 -7.39 4.85 -2.22
N ASN A 102 -6.77 4.29 -1.18
CA ASN A 102 -7.42 3.84 0.04
C ASN A 102 -6.81 4.57 1.24
N GLN A 103 -7.67 5.04 2.14
CA GLN A 103 -7.30 5.62 3.41
C GLN A 103 -7.61 4.63 4.53
N TYR A 104 -6.63 4.44 5.40
CA TYR A 104 -6.72 3.56 6.57
C TYR A 104 -6.41 4.38 7.81
N LEU A 105 -7.16 4.20 8.88
CA LEU A 105 -6.91 4.91 10.14
C LEU A 105 -7.44 4.16 11.34
N THR A 106 -6.71 4.22 12.47
CA THR A 106 -7.28 3.75 13.74
C THR A 106 -8.39 4.69 14.21
N GLN A 107 -9.31 4.22 15.05
CA GLN A 107 -10.24 5.13 15.71
C GLN A 107 -9.50 5.99 16.75
N ALA A 108 -9.82 7.28 16.81
CA ALA A 108 -9.35 8.15 17.88
C ALA A 108 -9.95 7.70 19.22
N THR A 109 -9.15 7.74 20.28
CA THR A 109 -9.59 7.44 21.65
C THR A 109 -9.16 8.55 22.60
N PRO A 110 -9.73 8.69 23.80
CA PRO A 110 -9.26 9.68 24.77
C PRO A 110 -7.76 9.54 25.12
N LYS A 111 -7.23 8.30 25.09
CA LYS A 111 -5.81 8.01 25.34
C LYS A 111 -4.92 8.22 24.11
N ASN A 112 -5.47 8.11 22.91
CA ASN A 112 -4.81 8.41 21.65
C ASN A 112 -5.74 9.21 20.73
N PRO A 113 -5.83 10.54 20.92
CA PRO A 113 -6.81 11.36 20.21
C PRO A 113 -6.43 11.57 18.74
N THR A 114 -5.19 11.26 18.37
CA THR A 114 -4.77 11.30 16.97
C THR A 114 -4.65 9.88 16.43
N PRO A 115 -5.42 9.54 15.39
CA PRO A 115 -5.33 8.22 14.80
C PRO A 115 -4.02 8.05 14.02
N ASP A 116 -3.45 6.84 14.09
CA ASP A 116 -2.45 6.43 13.11
C ASP A 116 -3.14 6.26 11.76
N THR A 117 -2.48 6.67 10.68
CA THR A 117 -3.09 6.69 9.35
C THR A 117 -2.15 6.12 8.29
N ALA A 118 -2.75 5.58 7.23
CA ALA A 118 -2.05 5.21 6.01
C ALA A 118 -2.84 5.61 4.77
N LEU A 119 -2.12 6.02 3.73
CA LEU A 119 -2.65 6.26 2.40
C LEU A 119 -1.99 5.30 1.41
N LEU A 120 -2.76 4.39 0.85
CA LEU A 120 -2.32 3.49 -0.22
C LEU A 120 -2.84 4.02 -1.55
N THR A 121 -1.96 4.52 -2.39
CA THR A 121 -2.32 5.00 -3.72
C THR A 121 -2.29 3.87 -4.75
N LYS A 122 -3.09 4.03 -5.80
CA LYS A 122 -3.23 3.08 -6.89
C LYS A 122 -2.84 3.70 -8.22
N THR A 123 -2.41 2.85 -9.14
CA THR A 123 -2.32 3.17 -10.56
C THR A 123 -3.73 3.20 -11.19
N SER A 124 -3.86 3.73 -12.40
CA SER A 124 -5.12 3.67 -13.17
C SER A 124 -5.63 2.23 -13.38
N SER A 125 -4.73 1.25 -13.43
CA SER A 125 -5.05 -0.18 -13.50
C SER A 125 -5.49 -0.81 -12.16
N GLY A 126 -5.61 -0.02 -11.09
CA GLY A 126 -5.99 -0.50 -9.75
C GLY A 126 -4.87 -1.19 -8.97
N LYS A 127 -3.64 -1.25 -9.50
CA LYS A 127 -2.48 -1.82 -8.79
C LYS A 127 -1.96 -0.86 -7.72
N ALA A 128 -1.56 -1.39 -6.58
CA ALA A 128 -0.89 -0.66 -5.50
C ALA A 128 0.39 0.03 -6.04
N ARG A 129 0.58 1.31 -5.72
CA ARG A 129 1.68 2.14 -6.25
C ARG A 129 2.63 2.67 -5.17
N GLN A 130 2.08 3.17 -4.07
CA GLN A 130 2.83 3.84 -3.01
C GLN A 130 2.02 3.78 -1.72
N VAL A 131 2.71 3.70 -0.59
CA VAL A 131 2.14 3.83 0.75
C VAL A 131 2.76 5.03 1.46
N ALA A 132 1.94 5.89 2.04
CA ALA A 132 2.37 6.84 3.06
C ALA A 132 1.83 6.38 4.42
N LEU A 133 2.67 6.29 5.43
CA LEU A 133 2.30 5.94 6.81
C LEU A 133 2.54 7.14 7.72
N TYR A 134 1.62 7.41 8.63
CA TYR A 134 1.74 8.44 9.66
C TYR A 134 1.37 7.84 11.00
N PHE A 135 2.35 7.79 11.91
CA PHE A 135 2.15 7.32 13.28
C PHE A 135 2.20 8.51 14.23
N PHE A 136 1.26 8.59 15.17
CA PHE A 136 1.17 9.68 16.13
C PHE A 136 1.09 9.14 17.55
N HIS A 137 2.10 9.47 18.36
CA HIS A 137 2.20 8.98 19.72
C HIS A 137 2.40 10.15 20.69
N GLY A 138 1.54 10.24 21.70
CA GLY A 138 1.72 11.15 22.82
C GLY A 138 2.68 10.55 23.85
N LYS A 139 3.78 11.25 24.19
CA LYS A 139 4.64 10.84 25.31
C LYS A 139 4.20 11.44 26.65
N LYS A 140 3.67 12.67 26.62
CA LYS A 140 3.27 13.48 27.79
C LYS A 140 2.18 14.48 27.37
N PRO A 141 1.37 15.01 28.31
CA PRO A 141 0.49 16.14 28.01
C PRO A 141 1.27 17.28 27.33
N GLY A 142 0.77 17.78 26.20
CA GLY A 142 1.40 18.87 25.45
C GLY A 142 2.60 18.49 24.56
N SER A 143 3.01 17.21 24.52
CA SER A 143 4.05 16.74 23.59
C SER A 143 3.56 15.60 22.69
N ARG A 144 3.81 15.74 21.38
CA ARG A 144 3.38 14.79 20.35
C ARG A 144 4.55 14.41 19.46
N HIS A 145 4.75 13.11 19.31
CA HIS A 145 5.69 12.55 18.34
C HIS A 145 4.91 12.16 17.09
N SER A 146 5.41 12.53 15.92
CA SER A 146 4.93 12.01 14.64
C SER A 146 6.07 11.32 13.90
N VAL A 147 5.76 10.20 13.26
CA VAL A 147 6.69 9.51 12.38
C VAL A 147 5.99 9.24 11.06
N THR A 148 6.64 9.68 9.99
CA THR A 148 6.13 9.52 8.63
C THR A 148 7.06 8.65 7.82
N TYR A 149 6.48 7.74 7.04
CA TYR A 149 7.18 6.93 6.06
C TYR A 149 6.54 7.08 4.69
N LEU A 150 7.37 7.29 3.68
CA LEU A 150 6.97 7.22 2.28
C LEU A 150 7.58 5.98 1.65
N LEU A 151 6.77 5.10 1.07
CA LEU A 151 7.22 3.84 0.46
C LEU A 151 6.74 3.70 -0.99
N LYS A 152 7.65 3.32 -1.90
CA LYS A 152 7.41 3.10 -3.33
C LYS A 152 8.09 1.84 -3.85
#